data_AF-A0A836FFD3-F1
#
_entry.id   AF-A0A836FFD3-F1
#
_cell.length_a   1.000
_cell.length_b   1.000
_cell.length_c   1.000
_cell.angle_alpha   90.00
_cell.angle_beta   90.00
_cell.angle_gamma   90.00
#
_symmetry.space_group_name_H-M   'P 1'
#
loop_
_entity.id
_entity.type
_entity.pdbx_description
1 polymer ?
#
loop_
_entity_poly.entity_id
_entity_poly.type
_entity_poly.pdbx_seq_one_letter_code
_entity_poly.pdbx_strand_id
1 'polypeptide(L)'
;LMQLNRTLKQKRPDYAKRHDKVIFQHDNAWSLVAKPVKETLNWDILLHPPYSPDIAPYDYHLFQLIIHGLSEQRFHSYEDTKKWIDSWIASKDMLFF
;
A
#
# COMPACT_ATOMS: atom_id res chain seq x y z
N LEU A 1 -3.73 5.48 12.74
CA LEU A 1 -5.02 5.42 12.01
C LEU A 1 -5.57 6.82 11.70
N MET A 2 -5.79 7.70 12.67
CA MET A 2 -6.27 9.08 12.41
C MET A 2 -5.36 9.89 11.47
N GLN A 3 -4.04 9.75 11.58
CA GLN A 3 -3.08 10.43 10.70
C GLN A 3 -3.16 9.93 9.25
N LEU A 4 -3.41 8.64 9.03
CA LEU A 4 -3.54 8.05 7.69
C LEU A 4 -4.75 8.64 6.94
N ASN A 5 -5.92 8.69 7.58
CA ASN A 5 -7.13 9.28 7.01
C ASN A 5 -6.93 10.77 6.67
N ARG A 6 -6.22 11.51 7.52
CA ARG A 6 -5.89 12.93 7.26
C ARG A 6 -4.96 13.09 6.07
N THR A 7 -3.87 12.31 6.01
CA THR A 7 -2.90 12.37 4.92
C THR A 7 -3.51 11.94 3.58
N LEU A 8 -4.40 10.94 3.58
CA LEU A 8 -5.12 10.53 2.37
C LEU A 8 -5.99 11.65 1.80
N LYS A 9 -6.75 12.37 2.65
CA LYS A 9 -7.54 13.53 2.23
C LYS A 9 -6.67 14.65 1.62
N GLN A 10 -5.45 14.83 2.13
CA GLN A 10 -4.51 15.83 1.61
C GLN A 10 -3.88 15.40 0.28
N LYS A 11 -3.43 14.15 0.16
CA LYS A 11 -2.74 13.64 -1.03
C LYS A 11 -3.68 13.30 -2.18
N ARG A 12 -4.92 12.94 -1.89
CA ARG A 12 -5.93 12.54 -2.88
C ARG A 12 -7.24 13.28 -2.62
N PRO A 13 -7.32 14.61 -2.89
CA PRO A 13 -8.47 15.44 -2.55
C PRO A 13 -9.77 15.01 -3.25
N ASP A 14 -9.68 14.33 -4.40
CA ASP A 14 -10.85 13.83 -5.11
C ASP A 14 -11.60 12.72 -4.35
N TYR A 15 -10.92 12.01 -3.43
CA TYR A 15 -11.59 11.07 -2.53
C TYR A 15 -12.47 11.77 -1.50
N ALA A 16 -12.21 13.04 -1.17
CA ALA A 16 -13.10 13.80 -0.31
C ALA A 16 -14.40 14.22 -1.03
N LYS A 17 -14.41 14.20 -2.38
CA LYS A 17 -15.59 14.50 -3.21
C LYS A 17 -16.44 13.26 -3.49
N ARG A 18 -15.85 12.07 -3.45
CA ARG A 18 -16.60 10.80 -3.53
C ARG A 18 -17.33 10.62 -2.20
N HIS A 19 -18.65 10.53 -2.25
CA HIS A 19 -19.46 10.27 -1.06
C HIS A 19 -19.31 8.83 -0.53
N ASP A 20 -18.60 7.98 -1.29
CA ASP A 20 -18.35 6.57 -0.97
C ASP A 20 -17.19 6.38 0.00
N LYS A 21 -17.29 5.34 0.81
CA LYS A 21 -16.22 4.94 1.72
C LYS A 21 -15.01 4.45 0.94
N VAL A 22 -13.82 4.60 1.53
CA VAL A 22 -12.60 4.00 0.99
C VAL A 22 -12.75 2.49 1.05
N ILE A 23 -12.52 1.82 -0.09
CA ILE A 23 -12.41 0.37 -0.17
C ILE A 23 -10.96 -0.01 0.07
N PHE A 24 -10.72 -0.81 1.10
CA PHE A 24 -9.42 -1.32 1.49
C PHE A 24 -9.28 -2.77 1.04
N GLN A 25 -8.33 -3.02 0.14
CA GLN A 25 -7.94 -4.36 -0.28
C GLN A 25 -6.62 -4.73 0.39
N HIS A 26 -6.60 -5.89 1.05
CA HIS A 26 -5.40 -6.47 1.62
C HIS A 26 -5.47 -8.01 1.49
N ASP A 27 -4.33 -8.69 1.64
CA ASP A 27 -4.26 -10.13 1.63
C ASP A 27 -4.93 -10.73 2.87
N ASN A 28 -5.46 -11.96 2.78
CA ASN A 28 -6.08 -12.61 3.94
C ASN A 28 -5.05 -13.13 4.97
N ALA A 29 -3.82 -12.61 4.97
CA ALA A 29 -2.87 -12.88 6.03
C ALA A 29 -3.48 -12.39 7.35
N TRP A 30 -3.48 -13.28 8.35
CA TRP A 30 -4.11 -13.03 9.64
C TRP A 30 -3.39 -11.87 10.36
N SER A 31 -3.81 -10.64 10.11
CA SER A 31 -3.35 -9.50 10.87
C SER A 31 -4.36 -9.22 11.99
N LEU A 32 -3.89 -9.22 13.23
CA LEU A 32 -4.64 -8.70 14.40
C LEU A 32 -5.02 -7.20 14.22
N VAL A 33 -4.51 -6.57 13.16
CA VAL A 33 -4.66 -5.16 12.79
C VAL A 33 -5.88 -4.92 11.89
N ALA A 34 -6.39 -5.92 11.15
CA ALA A 34 -7.51 -5.73 10.22
C ALA A 34 -8.83 -5.34 10.92
N LYS A 35 -9.12 -5.92 12.10
CA LYS A 35 -10.32 -5.59 12.90
C LYS A 35 -10.34 -4.12 13.36
N PRO A 36 -9.30 -3.61 14.07
CA PRO A 36 -9.31 -2.22 14.51
C PRO A 36 -9.21 -1.21 13.35
N VAL A 37 -8.63 -1.57 12.20
CA VAL A 37 -8.61 -0.71 11.00
C VAL A 37 -10.02 -0.46 10.45
N LYS A 38 -10.86 -1.50 10.34
CA LYS A 38 -12.25 -1.40 9.88
C LYS A 38 -13.06 -0.45 10.77
N GLU A 39 -12.98 -0.69 12.08
CA GLU A 39 -13.78 0.03 13.08
C GLU A 39 -13.33 1.48 13.26
N THR A 40 -12.02 1.74 13.20
CA THR A 40 -11.47 3.09 13.46
C THR A 40 -11.50 3.99 12.22
N LEU A 41 -11.35 3.44 11.01
CA LEU A 41 -11.26 4.24 9.78
C LEU A 41 -12.60 4.36 9.03
N ASN A 42 -13.60 3.54 9.37
CA ASN A 42 -14.89 3.44 8.66
C ASN A 42 -14.69 3.16 7.15
N TRP A 43 -13.78 2.24 6.84
CA TRP A 43 -13.48 1.79 5.47
C TRP A 43 -14.18 0.46 5.18
N ASP A 44 -14.57 0.27 3.93
CA ASP A 44 -15.10 -1.02 3.47
C ASP A 44 -13.94 -1.94 3.13
N ILE A 45 -14.01 -3.21 3.51
CA ILE A 45 -12.97 -4.19 3.20
C ILE A 45 -13.39 -4.98 1.98
N LEU A 46 -12.54 -5.00 0.95
CA LEU A 46 -12.76 -5.88 -0.20
C LEU A 46 -12.43 -7.32 0.21
N LEU A 47 -13.40 -8.23 0.01
CA LEU A 47 -13.19 -9.64 0.29
C LEU A 47 -12.10 -10.19 -0.63
N HIS A 48 -11.08 -10.81 -0.03
CA HIS A 48 -9.98 -11.43 -0.74
C HIS A 48 -9.98 -12.94 -0.51
N PRO A 49 -9.87 -13.77 -1.55
CA PRO A 49 -9.78 -15.22 -1.40
C PRO A 49 -8.49 -15.62 -0.64
N PRO A 50 -8.50 -16.72 0.13
CA PRO A 50 -7.29 -17.22 0.78
C PRO A 50 -6.20 -17.59 -0.24
N TYR A 51 -4.95 -17.22 0.04
CA TYR A 51 -3.76 -17.62 -0.73
C TYR A 51 -3.78 -17.24 -2.22
N SER A 52 -4.31 -16.06 -2.56
CA SER A 52 -4.34 -15.55 -3.95
C SER A 52 -3.45 -14.31 -4.17
N PRO A 53 -2.11 -14.47 -4.10
CA PRO A 53 -1.17 -13.36 -4.29
C PRO A 53 -1.25 -12.74 -5.70
N ASP A 54 -1.78 -13.47 -6.68
CA ASP A 54 -2.08 -12.99 -8.03
C ASP A 54 -3.20 -11.94 -8.08
N ILE A 55 -4.07 -11.91 -7.08
CA ILE A 55 -5.20 -10.99 -6.97
C ILE A 55 -4.86 -9.77 -6.10
N ALA A 56 -3.81 -9.86 -5.27
CA ALA A 56 -3.33 -8.76 -4.45
C ALA A 56 -2.51 -7.78 -5.31
N PRO A 57 -2.97 -6.52 -5.50
CA PRO A 57 -2.31 -5.57 -6.40
C PRO A 57 -0.86 -5.28 -6.00
N TYR A 58 -0.57 -5.31 -4.69
CA TYR A 58 0.76 -5.09 -4.15
C TYR A 58 1.73 -6.24 -4.49
N ASP A 59 1.28 -7.48 -4.35
CA ASP A 59 2.11 -8.67 -4.55
C ASP A 59 2.39 -8.91 -6.03
N TYR A 60 1.39 -8.72 -6.89
CA TYR A 60 1.56 -8.89 -8.33
C TYR A 60 2.33 -7.74 -8.99
N HIS A 61 2.02 -6.48 -8.68
CA HIS A 61 2.59 -5.35 -9.43
C HIS A 61 3.76 -4.68 -8.71
N LEU A 62 3.53 -4.22 -7.48
CA LEU A 62 4.48 -3.36 -6.76
C LEU A 62 5.72 -4.14 -6.34
N PHE A 63 5.56 -5.27 -5.64
CA PHE A 63 6.69 -6.03 -5.11
C PHE A 63 7.52 -6.70 -6.20
N GLN A 64 6.90 -7.15 -7.29
CA GLN A 64 7.65 -7.68 -8.44
C GLN A 64 8.61 -6.63 -9.02
N LEU A 65 8.15 -5.40 -9.20
CA LEU A 65 8.98 -4.33 -9.74
C LEU A 65 10.06 -3.86 -8.77
N ILE A 66 9.77 -3.87 -7.46
CA ILE A 66 10.76 -3.60 -6.41
C ILE A 66 11.84 -4.68 -6.43
N ILE A 67 11.46 -5.97 -6.41
CA ILE A 67 12.40 -7.10 -6.44
C ILE A 67 13.29 -7.03 -7.68
N HIS A 68 12.71 -6.72 -8.85
CA HIS A 68 13.49 -6.54 -10.08
C HIS A 68 14.53 -5.41 -9.91
N GLY A 69 14.12 -4.25 -9.41
CA GLY A 69 15.04 -3.14 -9.16
C GLY A 69 16.11 -3.44 -8.10
N LEU A 70 15.78 -4.27 -7.10
CA LEU A 70 16.71 -4.69 -6.05
C LEU A 70 17.72 -5.74 -6.53
N SER A 71 17.37 -6.54 -7.54
CA SER A 71 18.22 -7.65 -8.02
C SER A 71 19.60 -7.21 -8.51
N GLU A 72 19.73 -5.95 -8.92
CA GLU A 72 20.96 -5.35 -9.42
C GLU A 72 21.74 -4.56 -8.35
N GLN A 73 21.22 -4.49 -7.11
CA GLN A 73 21.75 -3.62 -6.06
C GLN A 73 22.40 -4.40 -4.93
N ARG A 74 23.47 -3.83 -4.35
CA ARG A 74 24.07 -4.29 -3.10
C ARG A 74 24.00 -3.18 -2.08
N PHE A 75 23.44 -3.49 -0.91
CA PHE A 75 23.32 -2.54 0.19
C PHE A 75 24.31 -2.91 1.30
N HIS A 76 24.93 -1.90 1.90
CA HIS A 76 25.87 -2.07 3.00
C HIS A 76 25.25 -1.76 4.37
N SER A 77 24.05 -1.17 4.38
CA SER A 77 23.31 -0.83 5.59
C SER A 77 21.80 -0.86 5.35
N TYR A 78 21.06 -0.85 6.47
CA TYR A 78 19.61 -0.69 6.43
C TYR A 78 19.23 0.69 5.90
N GLU A 79 19.98 1.73 6.27
CA GLU A 79 19.79 3.11 5.84
C GLU A 79 19.92 3.26 4.32
N ASP A 80 20.87 2.55 3.70
CA ASP A 80 21.06 2.56 2.25
C ASP A 80 19.87 1.91 1.54
N THR A 81 19.40 0.77 2.05
CA THR A 81 18.20 0.10 1.54
C THR A 81 16.99 1.02 1.62
N LYS A 82 16.78 1.67 2.77
CA LYS A 82 15.66 2.59 2.99
C LYS A 82 15.69 3.78 2.02
N LYS A 83 16.85 4.42 1.88
CA LYS A 83 17.03 5.54 0.94
C LYS A 83 16.77 5.14 -0.51
N TRP A 84 17.20 3.94 -0.91
CA TRP A 84 16.94 3.44 -2.25
C TRP A 84 15.44 3.22 -2.49
N ILE A 85 14.73 2.61 -1.53
CA ILE A 85 13.28 2.41 -1.62
C ILE A 85 12.55 3.76 -1.70
N ASP A 86 12.90 4.71 -0.84
CA ASP A 86 12.30 6.05 -0.84
C ASP A 86 12.50 6.74 -2.20
N SER A 87 13.71 6.65 -2.76
CA SER A 87 14.03 7.21 -4.08
C SER A 87 13.29 6.50 -5.21
N TRP A 88 13.19 5.18 -5.14
CA TRP A 88 12.48 4.37 -6.14
C TRP A 88 10.97 4.69 -6.14
N ILE A 89 10.35 4.83 -4.97
CA ILE A 89 8.94 5.23 -4.84
C ILE A 89 8.75 6.66 -5.38
N ALA A 90 9.64 7.59 -5.03
CA ALA A 90 9.57 8.97 -5.50
C ALA A 90 9.78 9.11 -7.02
N SER A 91 10.45 8.16 -7.66
CA SER A 91 10.65 8.13 -9.11
C SER A 91 9.41 7.71 -9.92
N LYS A 92 8.38 7.15 -9.27
CA LYS A 92 7.18 6.66 -9.95
C LYS A 92 6.15 7.76 -10.14
N ASP A 93 5.48 7.74 -11.30
CA ASP A 93 4.39 8.66 -11.60
C ASP A 93 3.19 8.40 -10.67
N MET A 94 2.33 9.41 -10.47
CA MET A 94 1.12 9.23 -9.67
C MET A 94 0.20 8.14 -10.23
N LEU A 95 0.16 7.95 -11.55
CA LEU A 95 -0.64 6.90 -12.22
C LEU A 95 -0.08 5.49 -12.04
N PHE A 96 1.14 5.36 -11.49
CA PHE A 96 1.70 4.06 -11.14
C PHE A 96 0.99 3.40 -9.94
N PHE A 97 0.34 4.19 -9.08
CA PHE A 97 -0.24 3.76 -7.79
C PHE A 97 -1.76 3.89 -7.71
#